data_AF-A0A1E7FHN5-F1
#
_entry.id   AF-A0A1E7FHN5-F1
#
_cell.length_a   1.000
_cell.length_b   1.000
_cell.length_c   1.000
_cell.angle_alpha   90.00
_cell.angle_beta   90.00
_cell.angle_gamma   90.00
#
_symmetry.space_group_name_H-M   'P 1'
#
loop_
_entity.id
_entity.type
_entity.pdbx_description
1 polymer ?
#
loop_
_entity_poly.entity_id
_entity_poly.type
_entity_poly.pdbx_seq_one_letter_code
_entity_poly.pdbx_strand_id
1 'polypeptide(L)'
;MARSFRNNMSAASALLTTLSAFLFAVLVSNTSALSTQAPFSASKTNTASMKSKSPMFEHLKFDSNPQFDVLANTKTYVVSQSADETFNEDYYAVDYVLRGPVIGPINRDDLAKSQKGLGIKAAFPDIKLDTFGYSIDPENPYRCFYFQRWRGTNSADLDSYGTIYPATGIEMETPVSVFSVVWNPEGKIVYEQVGAVVDRLEGNTEGKAAVFGMLHTAGLKLNASPGDKVFGFIQRIGHVVGGMGRSWSREDEIPKWWTDKSRGADANDVL
;
A
#
# COMPACT_ATOMS: atom_id res chain seq x y z
N MET A 1 50.98 26.56 -31.10
CA MET A 1 50.93 25.55 -30.02
C MET A 1 49.49 25.50 -29.49
N ALA A 2 48.93 24.30 -29.35
CA ALA A 2 47.65 23.92 -28.74
C ALA A 2 46.32 24.35 -29.43
N ARG A 3 45.77 23.40 -30.20
CA ARG A 3 44.38 23.23 -30.62
C ARG A 3 43.55 22.57 -29.50
N SER A 4 42.24 22.85 -29.53
CA SER A 4 41.13 21.94 -29.19
C SER A 4 40.98 21.41 -27.76
N PHE A 5 39.97 21.89 -27.04
CA PHE A 5 39.06 21.06 -26.22
C PHE A 5 37.72 21.80 -26.05
N ARG A 6 36.91 21.79 -27.10
CA ARG A 6 35.48 22.10 -27.07
C ARG A 6 34.80 20.82 -27.58
N ASN A 7 34.21 20.06 -26.64
CA ASN A 7 33.32 18.89 -26.79
C ASN A 7 33.64 17.92 -25.65
N ASN A 8 32.83 17.91 -24.59
CA ASN A 8 32.57 16.76 -23.69
C ASN A 8 31.62 17.12 -22.54
N MET A 9 30.50 17.80 -22.82
CA MET A 9 29.42 17.99 -21.82
C MET A 9 28.03 17.59 -22.33
N SER A 10 27.93 16.95 -23.50
CA SER A 10 26.64 16.60 -24.12
C SER A 10 26.31 15.10 -24.14
N ALA A 11 27.20 14.22 -23.66
CA ALA A 11 27.00 12.75 -23.76
C ALA A 11 26.73 12.06 -22.42
N ALA A 12 27.07 12.67 -21.28
CA ALA A 12 26.88 12.06 -19.96
C ALA A 12 25.46 12.25 -19.40
N SER A 13 24.71 13.26 -19.86
CA SER A 13 23.32 13.49 -19.44
C SER A 13 22.28 12.76 -20.29
N ALA A 14 22.72 12.13 -21.40
CA ALA A 14 21.86 11.37 -22.31
C ALA A 14 22.00 9.84 -22.14
N LEU A 15 22.89 9.38 -21.26
CA LEU A 15 23.11 7.96 -20.97
C LEU A 15 22.46 7.49 -19.65
N LEU A 16 21.91 8.41 -18.85
CA LEU A 16 21.20 8.09 -17.60
C LEU A 16 19.68 8.09 -17.75
N THR A 17 19.15 8.54 -18.89
CA THR A 17 17.73 8.58 -19.21
C THR A 17 17.23 7.36 -20.01
N THR A 18 18.10 6.41 -20.30
CA THR A 18 17.76 5.19 -21.08
C THR A 18 17.92 3.89 -20.30
N LEU A 19 18.37 3.93 -19.04
CA LEU A 19 18.50 2.73 -18.20
C LEU A 19 17.29 2.44 -17.31
N SER A 20 16.30 3.34 -17.21
CA SER A 20 15.05 3.10 -16.47
C SER A 20 13.91 2.52 -17.31
N ALA A 21 14.13 2.31 -18.62
CA ALA A 21 13.14 1.75 -19.55
C ALA A 21 13.57 0.42 -20.22
N PHE A 22 14.71 -0.16 -19.83
CA PHE A 22 15.33 -1.32 -20.53
C PHE A 22 15.32 -2.65 -19.76
N LEU A 23 14.47 -2.79 -18.73
CA LEU A 23 14.21 -4.09 -18.07
C LEU A 23 12.82 -4.67 -18.40
N PHE A 24 12.20 -4.25 -19.51
CA PHE A 24 10.85 -4.67 -19.90
C PHE A 24 10.76 -5.63 -21.09
N ALA A 25 11.88 -6.14 -21.59
CA ALA A 25 11.85 -7.19 -22.61
C ALA A 25 13.04 -8.13 -22.40
N VAL A 26 12.76 -9.33 -21.90
CA VAL A 26 13.32 -10.64 -22.33
C VAL A 26 12.89 -11.69 -21.28
N LEU A 27 12.45 -12.85 -21.76
CA LEU A 27 12.13 -14.11 -21.07
C LEU A 27 10.73 -14.28 -20.45
N VAL A 28 9.74 -14.65 -21.30
CA VAL A 28 9.00 -15.90 -21.07
C VAL A 28 8.77 -16.58 -22.42
N SER A 29 9.63 -17.53 -22.76
CA SER A 29 9.35 -18.54 -23.79
C SER A 29 8.95 -19.83 -23.09
N ASN A 30 7.81 -20.38 -23.51
CA ASN A 30 7.25 -21.67 -23.11
C ASN A 30 8.29 -22.80 -23.02
N THR A 31 8.23 -23.57 -21.94
CA THR A 31 8.42 -25.02 -21.99
C THR A 31 7.60 -25.71 -20.90
N SER A 32 6.59 -26.45 -21.34
CA SER A 32 5.92 -27.52 -20.61
C SER A 32 6.91 -28.66 -20.36
N ALA A 33 6.97 -29.18 -19.13
CA ALA A 33 7.61 -30.45 -18.85
C ALA A 33 6.88 -31.23 -17.75
N LEU A 34 6.74 -32.51 -18.05
CA LEU A 34 5.89 -33.55 -17.50
C LEU A 34 6.08 -33.85 -16.00
N SER A 35 4.94 -34.14 -15.38
CA SER A 35 4.74 -34.91 -14.14
C SER A 35 5.52 -36.24 -14.11
N THR A 36 6.16 -36.53 -12.98
CA THR A 36 6.33 -37.90 -12.45
C THR A 36 6.22 -37.87 -10.92
N GLN A 37 5.18 -38.52 -10.38
CA GLN A 37 4.98 -38.73 -8.94
C GLN A 37 5.87 -39.89 -8.46
N ALA A 38 6.65 -39.66 -7.39
CA ALA A 38 7.28 -40.70 -6.60
C ALA A 38 6.38 -41.09 -5.40
N PRO A 39 6.40 -42.35 -4.93
CA PRO A 39 5.46 -42.84 -3.94
C PRO A 39 5.72 -42.27 -2.54
N PHE A 40 4.63 -41.97 -1.85
CA PHE A 40 4.61 -41.50 -0.46
C PHE A 40 5.27 -42.52 0.48
N SER A 41 6.33 -42.09 1.17
CA SER A 41 6.85 -42.78 2.36
C SER A 41 6.45 -41.97 3.59
N ALA A 42 5.57 -42.53 4.41
CA ALA A 42 5.06 -41.89 5.62
C ALA A 42 6.14 -41.87 6.71
N SER A 43 6.91 -40.78 6.77
CA SER A 43 7.79 -40.50 7.90
C SER A 43 6.94 -40.02 9.07
N LYS A 44 7.02 -40.74 10.20
CA LYS A 44 6.43 -40.32 11.48
C LYS A 44 7.26 -39.16 12.03
N THR A 45 6.89 -37.95 11.67
CA THR A 45 7.49 -36.75 12.27
C THR A 45 6.89 -36.54 13.65
N ASN A 46 7.75 -36.59 14.67
CA ASN A 46 7.44 -36.14 16.03
C ASN A 46 7.15 -34.63 15.98
N THR A 47 5.87 -34.25 15.95
CA THR A 47 5.46 -32.85 16.02
C THR A 47 5.49 -32.41 17.48
N ALA A 48 6.69 -32.05 17.97
CA ALA A 48 6.79 -31.19 19.14
C ALA A 48 6.08 -29.87 18.78
N SER A 49 4.96 -29.61 19.45
CA SER A 49 4.19 -28.37 19.28
C SER A 49 5.07 -27.18 19.66
N MET A 50 5.63 -26.50 18.66
CA MET A 50 6.18 -25.17 18.86
C MET A 50 4.98 -24.26 19.18
N LYS A 51 5.02 -23.56 20.32
CA LYS A 51 4.04 -22.51 20.61
C LYS A 51 4.01 -21.54 19.43
N SER A 52 2.88 -21.51 18.71
CA SER A 52 2.61 -20.50 17.69
C SER A 52 2.87 -19.12 18.29
N LYS A 53 3.57 -18.24 17.56
CA LYS A 53 3.65 -16.82 17.93
C LYS A 53 2.22 -16.27 18.07
N SER A 54 2.01 -15.35 19.01
CA SER A 54 0.72 -14.65 19.10
C SER A 54 0.48 -13.88 17.80
N PRO A 55 -0.71 -13.94 17.20
CA PRO A 55 -1.05 -13.12 16.04
C PRO A 55 -0.82 -11.64 16.34
N MET A 56 -0.29 -10.87 15.38
CA MET A 56 0.03 -9.45 15.55
C MET A 56 -1.14 -8.64 16.12
N PHE A 57 -2.37 -8.99 15.72
CA PHE A 57 -3.56 -8.27 16.11
C PHE A 57 -3.94 -8.41 17.59
N GLU A 58 -3.37 -9.39 18.32
CA GLU A 58 -3.56 -9.50 19.77
C GLU A 58 -2.97 -8.30 20.51
N HIS A 59 -1.94 -7.64 19.95
CA HIS A 59 -1.34 -6.43 20.53
C HIS A 59 -2.20 -5.16 20.39
N LEU A 60 -3.28 -5.25 19.60
CA LEU A 60 -4.24 -4.17 19.37
C LEU A 60 -5.57 -4.40 20.10
N LYS A 61 -5.63 -5.41 20.98
CA LYS A 61 -6.73 -5.61 21.92
C LYS A 61 -6.35 -4.96 23.25
N PHE A 62 -7.28 -4.20 23.81
CA PHE A 62 -7.09 -3.47 25.06
C PHE A 62 -7.94 -4.09 26.16
N ASP A 63 -7.48 -4.00 27.41
CA ASP A 63 -8.14 -4.62 28.57
C ASP A 63 -9.50 -3.97 28.93
N SER A 64 -9.78 -2.79 28.37
CA SER A 64 -10.99 -2.01 28.64
C SER A 64 -11.98 -2.06 27.48
N ASN A 65 -13.23 -1.65 27.73
CA ASN A 65 -14.15 -1.33 26.65
C ASN A 65 -14.03 0.14 26.24
N PRO A 66 -14.30 0.49 24.97
CA PRO A 66 -14.30 1.87 24.52
C PRO A 66 -15.22 2.76 25.37
N GLN A 67 -14.73 3.94 25.76
CA GLN A 67 -15.52 4.95 26.48
C GLN A 67 -16.19 5.95 25.53
N PHE A 68 -16.19 5.65 24.23
CA PHE A 68 -16.75 6.46 23.16
C PHE A 68 -17.38 5.54 22.11
N ASP A 69 -18.24 6.11 21.26
CA ASP A 69 -18.87 5.37 20.16
C ASP A 69 -17.88 5.22 19.00
N VAL A 70 -17.24 4.05 18.93
CA VAL A 70 -16.26 3.70 17.88
C VAL A 70 -16.87 3.77 16.48
N LEU A 71 -18.14 3.38 16.32
CA LEU A 71 -18.81 3.38 15.03
C LEU A 71 -19.10 4.81 14.56
N ALA A 72 -19.65 5.64 15.46
CA ALA A 72 -19.92 7.04 15.17
C ALA A 72 -18.62 7.82 14.88
N ASN A 73 -17.57 7.62 15.70
CA ASN A 73 -16.26 8.23 15.48
C ASN A 73 -15.64 7.81 14.15
N THR A 74 -15.73 6.53 13.78
CA THR A 74 -15.23 6.03 12.50
C THR A 74 -15.95 6.68 11.32
N LYS A 75 -17.28 6.83 11.39
CA LYS A 75 -18.05 7.52 10.32
C LYS A 75 -17.62 8.99 10.19
N THR A 76 -17.47 9.70 11.30
CA THR A 76 -17.01 11.10 11.30
C THR A 76 -15.61 11.22 10.71
N TYR A 77 -14.70 10.35 11.14
CA TYR A 77 -13.35 10.26 10.60
C TYR A 77 -13.36 10.06 9.08
N VAL A 78 -14.04 9.02 8.58
CA VAL A 78 -14.08 8.72 7.15
C VAL A 78 -14.64 9.88 6.33
N VAL A 79 -15.70 10.54 6.79
CA VAL A 79 -16.24 11.72 6.11
C VAL A 79 -15.21 12.84 6.05
N SER A 80 -14.49 13.10 7.15
CA SER A 80 -13.45 14.14 7.18
C SER A 80 -12.31 13.87 6.17
N GLN A 81 -11.95 12.61 5.95
CA GLN A 81 -10.94 12.22 4.96
C GLN A 81 -11.40 12.41 3.51
N SER A 82 -12.72 12.42 3.27
CA SER A 82 -13.31 12.58 1.93
C SER A 82 -13.61 14.04 1.57
N ALA A 83 -13.66 14.95 2.55
CA ALA A 83 -14.16 16.30 2.38
C ALA A 83 -13.07 17.34 2.09
N ASP A 84 -11.89 17.23 2.72
CA ASP A 84 -10.83 18.24 2.61
C ASP A 84 -9.42 17.60 2.63
N GLU A 85 -8.49 18.22 1.90
CA GLU A 85 -7.07 17.80 1.80
C GLU A 85 -6.29 17.88 3.12
N THR A 86 -6.85 18.59 4.09
CA THR A 86 -6.19 18.77 5.38
C THR A 86 -6.57 17.60 6.26
N PHE A 87 -5.72 16.58 6.26
CA PHE A 87 -5.81 15.50 7.24
C PHE A 87 -5.83 16.10 8.64
N ASN A 88 -6.87 15.80 9.41
CA ASN A 88 -6.90 16.20 10.81
C ASN A 88 -5.96 15.28 11.60
N GLU A 89 -4.75 15.77 11.86
CA GLU A 89 -3.72 15.02 12.59
C GLU A 89 -4.16 14.61 14.00
N ASP A 90 -5.17 15.29 14.58
CA ASP A 90 -5.70 14.94 15.88
C ASP A 90 -6.36 13.56 15.91
N TYR A 91 -6.67 12.93 14.78
CA TYR A 91 -7.20 11.56 14.80
C TYR A 91 -6.14 10.52 15.13
N TYR A 92 -4.86 10.77 14.85
CA TYR A 92 -3.85 9.71 14.84
C TYR A 92 -3.09 9.63 16.17
N ALA A 93 -2.85 8.40 16.63
CA ALA A 93 -1.93 8.15 17.73
C ALA A 93 -0.49 8.44 17.30
N VAL A 94 0.38 8.78 18.26
CA VAL A 94 1.80 9.04 17.99
C VAL A 94 2.50 7.81 17.40
N ASP A 95 2.05 6.63 17.79
CA ASP A 95 2.54 5.33 17.35
C ASP A 95 1.61 4.66 16.32
N TYR A 96 0.93 5.49 15.51
CA TYR A 96 0.09 5.03 14.40
C TYR A 96 0.87 4.21 13.35
N VAL A 97 0.22 3.17 12.82
CA VAL A 97 0.71 2.40 11.66
C VAL A 97 -0.41 2.13 10.65
N LEU A 98 -0.09 2.31 9.36
CA LEU A 98 -0.92 1.82 8.26
C LEU A 98 -0.33 0.57 7.61
N ARG A 99 -1.19 -0.37 7.22
CA ARG A 99 -0.85 -1.51 6.36
C ARG A 99 -1.90 -1.74 5.26
N GLY A 100 -1.45 -1.71 4.01
CA GLY A 100 -2.16 -2.24 2.86
C GLY A 100 -1.56 -3.57 2.38
N PRO A 101 -2.07 -4.14 1.28
CA PRO A 101 -1.54 -5.38 0.71
C PRO A 101 -0.04 -5.31 0.36
N VAL A 102 0.41 -4.14 -0.09
CA VAL A 102 1.78 -3.92 -0.60
C VAL A 102 2.43 -2.65 -0.04
N ILE A 103 1.80 -2.01 0.95
CA ILE A 103 2.28 -0.79 1.62
C ILE A 103 2.25 -1.05 3.11
N GLY A 104 3.25 -0.56 3.81
CA GLY A 104 3.39 -0.60 5.24
C GLY A 104 4.28 -1.73 5.75
N PRO A 105 4.53 -1.80 7.07
CA PRO A 105 4.10 -0.83 8.07
C PRO A 105 4.65 0.57 7.80
N ILE A 106 3.78 1.58 7.79
CA ILE A 106 4.17 2.98 7.55
C ILE A 106 3.56 3.86 8.64
N ASN A 107 4.39 4.71 9.23
CA ASN A 107 3.95 5.68 10.24
C ASN A 107 3.21 6.86 9.58
N ARG A 108 2.63 7.73 10.41
CA ARG A 108 1.80 8.84 9.94
C ARG A 108 2.57 9.86 9.08
N ASP A 109 3.76 10.23 9.51
CA ASP A 109 4.61 11.23 8.85
C ASP A 109 5.08 10.78 7.46
N ASP A 110 5.58 9.54 7.35
CA ASP A 110 5.99 8.96 6.08
C ASP A 110 4.81 8.76 5.13
N LEU A 111 3.64 8.39 5.66
CA LEU A 111 2.42 8.27 4.87
C LEU A 111 2.01 9.62 4.27
N ALA A 112 1.96 10.68 5.08
CA ALA A 112 1.59 12.02 4.63
C ALA A 112 2.55 12.54 3.54
N LYS A 113 3.86 12.36 3.73
CA LYS A 113 4.88 12.73 2.73
C LYS A 113 4.72 11.94 1.43
N SER A 114 4.44 10.65 1.53
CA SER A 114 4.28 9.77 0.37
C SER A 114 3.00 10.09 -0.41
N GLN A 115 1.90 10.43 0.26
CA GLN A 115 0.66 10.84 -0.41
C GLN A 115 0.82 12.19 -1.12
N LYS A 116 1.48 13.16 -0.48
CA LYS A 116 1.73 14.48 -1.08
C LYS A 116 2.54 14.39 -2.38
N GLY A 117 3.52 13.48 -2.46
CA GLY A 117 4.38 13.32 -3.63
C GLY A 117 3.73 12.63 -4.84
N LEU A 118 2.54 12.05 -4.68
CA LEU A 118 1.87 11.29 -5.76
C LEU A 118 0.91 12.12 -6.62
N GLY A 119 0.61 13.39 -6.28
CA GLY A 119 -0.21 14.27 -7.13
C GLY A 119 -1.65 13.78 -7.39
N ILE A 120 -2.14 12.81 -6.61
CA ILE A 120 -3.35 12.04 -6.90
C ILE A 120 -4.60 12.91 -7.03
N LYS A 121 -4.80 13.86 -6.13
CA LYS A 121 -6.00 14.72 -6.15
C LYS A 121 -6.00 15.68 -7.33
N ALA A 122 -4.83 16.18 -7.73
CA ALA A 122 -4.73 17.00 -8.93
C ALA A 122 -5.12 16.20 -10.17
N ALA A 123 -4.67 14.94 -10.26
CA ALA A 123 -4.97 14.03 -11.37
C ALA A 123 -6.42 13.53 -11.41
N PHE A 124 -7.11 13.47 -10.26
CA PHE A 124 -8.50 13.00 -10.08
C PHE A 124 -9.30 13.98 -9.21
N PRO A 125 -9.63 15.18 -9.72
CA PRO A 125 -10.28 16.23 -8.94
C PRO A 125 -11.73 15.90 -8.52
N ASP A 126 -12.37 14.96 -9.21
CA ASP A 126 -13.74 14.48 -8.99
C ASP A 126 -13.78 13.15 -8.20
N ILE A 127 -12.68 12.76 -7.54
CA ILE A 127 -12.59 11.53 -6.76
C ILE A 127 -13.67 11.47 -5.68
N LYS A 128 -14.37 10.34 -5.63
CA LYS A 128 -15.39 9.99 -4.64
C LYS A 128 -15.02 8.68 -3.98
N LEU A 129 -15.10 8.67 -2.65
CA LEU A 129 -14.80 7.53 -1.80
C LEU A 129 -16.12 6.97 -1.25
N ASP A 130 -16.84 6.20 -2.06
CA ASP A 130 -18.14 5.67 -1.66
C ASP A 130 -17.96 4.65 -0.53
N THR A 131 -18.33 5.05 0.69
CA THR A 131 -18.11 4.23 1.89
C THR A 131 -19.41 3.67 2.43
N PHE A 132 -19.44 2.38 2.76
CA PHE A 132 -20.62 1.68 3.24
C PHE A 132 -20.27 0.47 4.14
N GLY A 133 -21.30 -0.16 4.71
CA GLY A 133 -21.19 -1.43 5.43
C GLY A 133 -20.28 -1.41 6.65
N TYR A 134 -20.36 -0.35 7.46
CA TYR A 134 -19.62 -0.24 8.70
C TYR A 134 -20.02 -1.34 9.70
N SER A 135 -19.04 -1.98 10.34
CA SER A 135 -19.26 -2.96 11.40
C SER A 135 -18.18 -2.87 12.47
N ILE A 136 -18.56 -3.03 13.74
CA ILE A 136 -17.60 -3.22 14.83
C ILE A 136 -17.08 -4.67 14.76
N ASP A 137 -15.80 -4.87 15.07
CA ASP A 137 -15.23 -6.19 15.24
C ASP A 137 -15.70 -6.79 16.58
N PRO A 138 -16.40 -7.94 16.58
CA PRO A 138 -16.86 -8.56 17.81
C PRO A 138 -15.71 -9.06 18.72
N GLU A 139 -14.51 -9.27 18.18
CA GLU A 139 -13.33 -9.67 18.96
C GLU A 139 -12.44 -8.49 19.40
N ASN A 140 -12.65 -7.31 18.80
CA ASN A 140 -11.95 -6.09 19.17
C ASN A 140 -12.92 -4.90 19.13
N PRO A 141 -13.55 -4.52 20.26
CA PRO A 141 -14.58 -3.48 20.27
C PRO A 141 -14.06 -2.10 19.87
N TYR A 142 -12.74 -1.89 19.83
CA TYR A 142 -12.11 -0.67 19.34
C TYR A 142 -11.89 -0.63 17.83
N ARG A 143 -12.16 -1.74 17.12
CA ARG A 143 -11.98 -1.82 15.68
C ARG A 143 -13.31 -1.66 14.94
N CYS A 144 -13.29 -0.85 13.90
CA CYS A 144 -14.38 -0.75 12.95
C CYS A 144 -13.90 -1.11 11.54
N PHE A 145 -14.59 -2.06 10.90
CA PHE A 145 -14.48 -2.36 9.47
C PHE A 145 -15.45 -1.51 8.67
N TYR A 146 -15.09 -1.20 7.43
CA TYR A 146 -15.97 -0.58 6.45
C TYR A 146 -15.49 -0.92 5.04
N PHE A 147 -16.40 -0.80 4.07
CA PHE A 147 -16.11 -1.04 2.66
C PHE A 147 -16.01 0.28 1.92
N GLN A 148 -15.09 0.35 0.96
CA GLN A 148 -15.02 1.47 0.04
C GLN A 148 -14.99 1.03 -1.41
N ARG A 149 -15.60 1.85 -2.26
CA ARG A 149 -15.46 1.81 -3.71
C ARG A 149 -15.10 3.22 -4.19
N TRP A 150 -13.96 3.37 -4.84
CA TRP A 150 -13.48 4.68 -5.26
C TRP A 150 -13.84 4.90 -6.74
N ARG A 151 -14.30 6.11 -7.05
CA ARG A 151 -14.68 6.53 -8.41
C ARG A 151 -14.14 7.91 -8.72
N GLY A 152 -13.70 8.14 -9.94
CA GLY A 152 -13.24 9.46 -10.38
C GLY A 152 -12.65 9.38 -11.77
N THR A 153 -12.31 10.52 -12.35
CA THR A 153 -11.83 10.63 -13.73
C THR A 153 -10.40 11.12 -13.74
N ASN A 154 -9.51 10.43 -14.46
CA ASN A 154 -8.16 10.95 -14.66
C ASN A 154 -8.15 12.10 -15.67
N SER A 155 -8.57 13.28 -15.23
CA SER A 155 -8.81 14.46 -16.05
C SER A 155 -7.63 15.42 -16.13
N ALA A 156 -6.59 15.20 -15.34
CA ALA A 156 -5.34 15.95 -15.39
C ALA A 156 -4.12 15.02 -15.27
N ASP A 157 -2.97 15.55 -15.68
CA ASP A 157 -1.70 14.83 -15.61
C ASP A 157 -1.38 14.43 -14.17
N LEU A 158 -0.85 13.22 -14.01
CA LEU A 158 -0.33 12.74 -12.74
C LEU A 158 1.17 13.06 -12.66
N ASP A 159 1.54 13.92 -11.72
CA ASP A 159 2.93 14.11 -11.32
C ASP A 159 3.28 13.13 -10.19
N SER A 160 3.95 12.04 -10.54
CA SER A 160 4.47 11.07 -9.58
C SER A 160 5.97 11.31 -9.41
N TYR A 161 6.33 12.08 -8.38
CA TYR A 161 7.72 12.42 -8.04
C TYR A 161 8.54 12.98 -9.20
N GLY A 162 7.96 13.88 -9.99
CA GLY A 162 8.59 14.54 -11.14
C GLY A 162 8.43 13.78 -12.46
N THR A 163 7.87 12.57 -12.44
CA THR A 163 7.50 11.85 -13.66
C THR A 163 6.05 12.18 -14.00
N ILE A 164 5.85 12.84 -15.13
CA ILE A 164 4.53 13.24 -15.63
C ILE A 164 3.92 12.10 -16.45
N TYR A 165 2.75 11.63 -16.02
CA TYR A 165 1.88 10.74 -16.78
C TYR A 165 0.71 11.54 -17.34
N PRO A 166 0.57 11.64 -18.67
CA PRO A 166 -0.51 12.41 -19.28
C PRO A 166 -1.90 11.93 -18.85
N ALA A 167 -2.84 12.85 -18.68
CA ALA A 167 -4.24 12.54 -18.40
C ALA A 167 -4.80 11.54 -19.40
N THR A 168 -5.37 10.43 -18.91
CA THR A 168 -5.96 9.40 -19.76
C THR A 168 -7.41 9.67 -20.13
N GLY A 169 -8.11 10.52 -19.37
CA GLY A 169 -9.54 10.79 -19.51
C GLY A 169 -10.43 9.60 -19.12
N ILE A 170 -9.87 8.54 -18.56
CA ILE A 170 -10.61 7.33 -18.19
C ILE A 170 -11.33 7.55 -16.86
N GLU A 171 -12.62 7.22 -16.84
CA GLU A 171 -13.40 7.08 -15.60
C GLU A 171 -12.96 5.81 -14.88
N MET A 172 -12.46 5.97 -13.66
CA MET A 172 -12.05 4.90 -12.77
C MET A 172 -13.22 4.40 -11.93
N GLU A 173 -13.31 3.08 -11.79
CA GLU A 173 -14.03 2.41 -10.73
C GLU A 173 -13.14 1.31 -10.11
N THR A 174 -12.81 1.44 -8.83
CA THR A 174 -12.09 0.38 -8.11
C THR A 174 -13.02 -0.77 -7.78
N PRO A 175 -12.52 -2.01 -7.59
CA PRO A 175 -13.29 -3.03 -6.89
C PRO A 175 -13.63 -2.57 -5.46
N VAL A 176 -14.63 -3.21 -4.85
CA VAL A 176 -14.87 -3.05 -3.41
C VAL A 176 -13.66 -3.55 -2.64
N SER A 177 -13.23 -2.75 -1.67
CA SER A 177 -12.17 -3.13 -0.75
C SER A 177 -12.55 -2.85 0.69
N VAL A 178 -12.04 -3.70 1.58
CA VAL A 178 -12.19 -3.58 3.02
C VAL A 178 -11.11 -2.67 3.57
N PHE A 179 -11.56 -1.80 4.44
CA PHE A 179 -10.76 -0.94 5.29
C PHE A 179 -11.12 -1.23 6.75
N SER A 180 -10.19 -0.96 7.65
CA SER A 180 -10.51 -0.90 9.06
C SER A 180 -9.62 0.08 9.78
N VAL A 181 -10.15 0.65 10.85
CA VAL A 181 -9.41 1.47 11.82
C VAL A 181 -9.49 0.79 13.18
N VAL A 182 -8.42 0.88 13.96
CA VAL A 182 -8.40 0.53 15.39
C VAL A 182 -8.16 1.80 16.17
N TRP A 183 -9.10 2.12 17.05
CA TRP A 183 -8.96 3.21 18.00
C TRP A 183 -8.24 2.70 19.26
N ASN A 184 -7.50 3.56 19.95
CA ASN A 184 -6.96 3.27 21.27
C ASN A 184 -7.93 3.78 22.36
N PRO A 185 -7.71 3.44 23.64
CA PRO A 185 -8.54 3.92 24.76
C PRO A 185 -8.63 5.46 24.85
N GLU A 186 -7.64 6.18 24.33
CA GLU A 186 -7.59 7.64 24.28
C GLU A 186 -8.42 8.24 23.14
N GLY A 187 -9.08 7.42 22.32
CA GLY A 187 -9.89 7.88 21.19
C GLY A 187 -9.06 8.36 20.00
N LYS A 188 -7.84 7.83 19.82
CA LYS A 188 -6.97 8.04 18.66
C LYS A 188 -6.83 6.77 17.83
N ILE A 189 -6.69 6.88 16.52
CA ILE A 189 -6.46 5.78 15.61
C ILE A 189 -4.99 5.35 15.73
N VAL A 190 -4.75 4.11 16.15
CA VAL A 190 -3.41 3.51 16.27
C VAL A 190 -3.06 2.60 15.10
N TYR A 191 -4.06 2.04 14.42
CA TYR A 191 -3.83 1.17 13.26
C TYR A 191 -4.88 1.36 12.18
N GLU A 192 -4.43 1.35 10.93
CA GLU A 192 -5.29 1.30 9.76
C GLU A 192 -4.90 0.18 8.80
N GLN A 193 -5.90 -0.58 8.38
CA GLN A 193 -5.79 -1.46 7.24
C GLN A 193 -6.56 -0.84 6.06
N VAL A 194 -5.94 -0.84 4.88
CA VAL A 194 -6.52 -0.23 3.67
C VAL A 194 -6.49 -1.17 2.47
N GLY A 195 -7.46 -1.04 1.57
CA GLY A 195 -7.36 -1.56 0.20
C GLY A 195 -7.33 -3.08 0.02
N ALA A 196 -7.81 -3.86 0.99
CA ALA A 196 -7.94 -5.31 0.82
C ALA A 196 -9.15 -5.61 -0.07
N VAL A 197 -8.91 -6.02 -1.31
CA VAL A 197 -9.95 -6.24 -2.32
C VAL A 197 -10.84 -7.43 -1.96
N VAL A 198 -12.16 -7.23 -2.00
CA VAL A 198 -13.17 -8.27 -1.74
C VAL A 198 -13.28 -9.21 -2.95
N ASP A 199 -13.53 -8.65 -4.14
CA ASP A 199 -13.52 -9.36 -5.41
C ASP A 199 -12.72 -8.56 -6.45
N ARG A 200 -11.70 -9.20 -7.03
CA ARG A 200 -10.79 -8.58 -8.00
C ARG A 200 -11.37 -8.45 -9.40
N LEU A 201 -12.53 -9.06 -9.66
CA LEU A 201 -13.24 -8.99 -10.94
C LEU A 201 -14.17 -7.78 -11.02
N GLU A 202 -14.39 -7.06 -9.92
CA GLU A 202 -15.16 -5.82 -9.91
C GLU A 202 -14.35 -4.61 -10.40
N GLY A 203 -15.06 -3.62 -10.93
CA GLY A 203 -14.50 -2.37 -11.40
C GLY A 203 -13.71 -2.50 -12.72
N ASN A 204 -12.95 -1.47 -13.06
CA ASN A 204 -12.20 -1.39 -14.32
C ASN A 204 -10.68 -1.15 -14.12
N THR A 205 -10.20 -1.41 -12.92
CA THR A 205 -8.82 -1.17 -12.48
C THR A 205 -7.99 -2.45 -12.42
N GLU A 206 -8.45 -3.53 -13.06
CA GLU A 206 -7.81 -4.86 -13.04
C GLU A 206 -7.56 -5.37 -11.60
N GLY A 207 -8.55 -5.23 -10.73
CA GLY A 207 -8.48 -5.67 -9.34
C GLY A 207 -7.61 -4.80 -8.42
N LYS A 208 -7.24 -3.58 -8.84
CA LYS A 208 -6.42 -2.65 -8.03
C LYS A 208 -7.33 -1.65 -7.29
N ALA A 209 -7.28 -1.66 -5.97
CA ALA A 209 -8.05 -0.73 -5.14
C ALA A 209 -7.23 0.47 -4.64
N ALA A 210 -7.93 1.41 -4.00
CA ALA A 210 -7.36 2.61 -3.38
C ALA A 210 -6.44 3.37 -4.36
N VAL A 211 -5.32 3.90 -3.86
CA VAL A 211 -4.34 4.65 -4.66
C VAL A 211 -3.80 3.85 -5.85
N PHE A 212 -3.63 2.53 -5.74
CA PHE A 212 -3.11 1.71 -6.85
C PHE A 212 -4.10 1.60 -8.02
N GLY A 213 -5.41 1.70 -7.76
CA GLY A 213 -6.41 1.82 -8.82
C GLY A 213 -6.24 3.13 -9.60
N MET A 214 -5.97 4.23 -8.89
CA MET A 214 -5.77 5.55 -9.49
C MET A 214 -4.48 5.61 -10.33
N LEU A 215 -3.37 5.11 -9.79
CA LEU A 215 -2.10 5.03 -10.52
C LEU A 215 -2.24 4.20 -11.80
N HIS A 216 -2.96 3.08 -11.71
CA HIS A 216 -3.23 2.23 -12.86
C HIS A 216 -4.03 2.95 -13.95
N THR A 217 -5.10 3.65 -13.57
CA THR A 217 -5.93 4.43 -14.50
C THR A 217 -5.15 5.59 -15.14
N ALA A 218 -4.20 6.19 -14.41
CA ALA A 218 -3.30 7.22 -14.93
C ALA A 218 -2.15 6.66 -15.81
N GLY A 219 -2.11 5.34 -16.07
CA GLY A 219 -1.11 4.71 -16.92
C GLY A 219 0.15 4.24 -16.19
N LEU A 220 0.28 4.50 -14.89
CA LEU A 220 1.33 3.91 -14.05
C LEU A 220 0.95 2.47 -13.67
N LYS A 221 1.17 1.55 -14.61
CA LYS A 221 0.85 0.13 -14.46
C LYS A 221 1.88 -0.59 -13.59
N LEU A 222 1.60 -0.67 -12.29
CA LEU A 222 2.40 -1.42 -11.33
C LEU A 222 1.78 -2.82 -11.10
N ASN A 223 2.61 -3.86 -11.23
CA ASN A 223 2.25 -5.21 -10.79
C ASN A 223 2.46 -5.31 -9.27
N ALA A 224 1.51 -4.76 -8.53
CA ALA A 224 1.60 -4.64 -7.09
C ALA A 224 0.76 -5.74 -6.42
N SER A 225 1.40 -6.87 -6.09
CA SER A 225 0.77 -7.98 -5.37
C SER A 225 1.60 -8.39 -4.15
N PRO A 226 0.97 -8.83 -3.04
CA PRO A 226 1.70 -9.41 -1.93
C PRO A 226 2.53 -10.62 -2.39
N GLY A 227 3.80 -10.66 -1.97
CA GLY A 227 4.78 -11.67 -2.37
C GLY A 227 5.44 -11.45 -3.73
N ASP A 228 5.11 -10.39 -4.48
CA ASP A 228 5.76 -10.10 -5.76
C ASP A 228 7.22 -9.69 -5.55
N LYS A 229 8.15 -10.53 -6.02
CA LYS A 229 9.59 -10.34 -5.81
C LYS A 229 10.14 -9.14 -6.57
N VAL A 230 9.60 -8.83 -7.74
CA VAL A 230 10.09 -7.73 -8.58
C VAL A 230 9.65 -6.42 -7.96
N PHE A 231 8.37 -6.31 -7.61
CA PHE A 231 7.84 -5.13 -6.97
C PHE A 231 8.47 -4.90 -5.60
N GLY A 232 8.60 -5.95 -4.78
CA GLY A 232 9.31 -5.86 -3.50
C GLY A 232 10.78 -5.45 -3.64
N PHE A 233 11.47 -5.85 -4.71
CA PHE A 233 12.83 -5.38 -4.99
C PHE A 233 12.87 -3.90 -5.36
N ILE A 234 11.96 -3.44 -6.23
CA ILE A 234 11.83 -2.02 -6.61
C ILE A 234 11.57 -1.16 -5.37
N GLN A 235 10.66 -1.58 -4.49
CA GLN A 235 10.36 -0.82 -3.27
C GLN A 235 11.57 -0.74 -2.34
N ARG A 236 12.40 -1.79 -2.24
CA ARG A 236 13.64 -1.77 -1.45
C ARG A 236 14.67 -0.80 -2.00
N ILE A 237 14.85 -0.76 -3.33
CA ILE A 237 15.72 0.24 -3.95
C ILE A 237 15.21 1.64 -3.64
N GLY A 238 13.91 1.90 -3.83
CA GLY A 238 13.31 3.20 -3.52
C GLY A 238 13.48 3.60 -2.06
N HIS A 239 13.34 2.64 -1.14
CA HIS A 239 13.54 2.85 0.29
C HIS A 239 14.99 3.25 0.64
N VAL A 240 15.99 2.65 -0.03
CA VAL A 240 17.42 2.95 0.21
C VAL A 240 17.87 4.24 -0.47
N VAL A 241 17.47 4.46 -1.74
CA VAL A 241 17.88 5.63 -2.52
C VAL A 241 17.24 6.91 -1.98
N GLY A 242 16.03 6.82 -1.43
CA GLY A 242 15.28 7.98 -0.97
C GLY A 242 14.82 8.88 -2.13
N GLY A 243 14.29 10.07 -1.80
CA GLY A 243 13.79 11.04 -2.78
C GLY A 243 12.41 10.72 -3.36
N MET A 244 12.00 9.45 -3.36
CA MET A 244 10.63 9.01 -3.62
C MET A 244 9.89 8.76 -2.29
N GLY A 245 8.57 8.71 -2.30
CA GLY A 245 7.77 8.31 -1.15
C GLY A 245 8.13 6.91 -0.67
N ARG A 246 7.89 6.66 0.61
CA ARG A 246 8.21 5.37 1.23
C ARG A 246 7.03 4.41 1.09
N SER A 247 7.36 3.15 0.78
CA SER A 247 6.39 2.05 0.87
C SER A 247 6.25 1.51 2.31
N TRP A 248 7.22 1.74 3.19
CA TRP A 248 7.20 1.44 4.63
C TRP A 248 8.21 2.34 5.36
N SER A 249 8.01 2.56 6.66
CA SER A 249 8.87 3.41 7.51
C SER A 249 10.18 2.73 7.89
N ARG A 250 11.17 3.50 8.35
CA ARG A 250 12.44 2.90 8.81
C ARG A 250 12.21 2.07 10.07
N GLU A 251 13.08 1.08 10.28
CA GLU A 251 12.94 0.12 11.37
C GLU A 251 12.93 0.75 12.77
N ASP A 252 13.65 1.85 12.97
CA ASP A 252 13.67 2.62 14.21
C ASP A 252 12.46 3.55 14.40
N GLU A 253 11.73 3.81 13.32
CA GLU A 253 10.50 4.62 13.29
C GLU A 253 9.23 3.76 13.35
N ILE A 254 9.35 2.42 13.23
CA ILE A 254 8.22 1.48 13.39
C ILE A 254 7.97 1.25 14.89
N PRO A 255 6.74 1.46 15.38
CA PRO A 255 6.39 1.23 16.79
C PRO A 255 6.67 -0.18 17.27
N LYS A 256 7.10 -0.31 18.54
CA LYS A 256 7.46 -1.59 19.16
C LYS A 256 6.31 -2.59 19.26
N TRP A 257 5.06 -2.12 19.24
CA TRP A 257 3.89 -3.00 19.25
C TRP A 257 3.72 -3.73 17.91
N TRP A 258 4.29 -3.22 16.81
CA TRP A 258 4.26 -3.86 15.52
C TRP A 258 5.26 -5.03 15.46
N THR A 259 4.75 -6.25 15.40
CA THR A 259 5.58 -7.47 15.46
C THR A 259 5.79 -8.16 14.11
N ASP A 260 5.00 -7.81 13.08
CA ASP A 260 5.10 -8.41 11.75
C ASP A 260 6.35 -7.94 11.00
N LYS A 261 7.08 -8.89 10.40
CA LYS A 261 8.37 -8.62 9.74
C LYS A 261 8.24 -8.28 8.25
N SER A 262 7.07 -8.45 7.64
CA SER A 262 6.87 -8.15 6.23
C SER A 262 6.97 -6.64 5.98
N ARG A 263 7.57 -6.25 4.86
CA ARG A 263 7.71 -4.85 4.43
C ARG A 263 7.15 -4.67 3.02
N GLY A 264 6.30 -3.66 2.84
CA GLY A 264 5.69 -3.36 1.54
C GLY A 264 4.99 -4.58 0.95
N ALA A 265 5.45 -5.01 -0.23
CA ALA A 265 4.92 -6.16 -0.96
C ALA A 265 5.50 -7.52 -0.54
N ASP A 266 6.26 -7.61 0.55
CA ASP A 266 6.67 -8.91 1.07
C ASP A 266 5.45 -9.81 1.38
N ALA A 267 5.65 -11.12 1.28
CA ALA A 267 4.68 -12.07 1.83
C ALA A 267 4.53 -11.82 3.34
N ASN A 268 3.31 -12.02 3.87
CA ASN A 268 3.07 -11.91 5.30
C ASN A 268 3.97 -12.87 6.09
N ASP A 269 4.34 -12.49 7.31
CA ASP A 269 5.13 -13.39 8.17
C ASP A 269 4.33 -14.67 8.42
N VAL A 270 4.98 -15.81 8.25
CA VAL A 270 4.38 -17.12 8.50
C VAL A 270 4.59 -17.45 9.98
N LEU A 271 3.52 -17.88 10.66
CA LEU A 271 3.53 -18.23 12.08
C LEU A 271 4.55 -19.32 12.40
#